data_AF-A0A6J8EWG4-F1
#
_entry.id   AF-A0A6J8EWG4-F1
#
_cell.length_a   1.000
_cell.length_b   1.000
_cell.length_c   1.000
_cell.angle_alpha   90.00
_cell.angle_beta   90.00
_cell.angle_gamma   90.00
#
_symmetry.space_group_name_H-M   'P 1'
#
loop_
_entity.id
_entity.type
_entity.pdbx_description
1 polymer ?
#
loop_
_entity_poly.entity_id
_entity_poly.type
_entity_poly.pdbx_seq_one_letter_code
_entity_poly.pdbx_strand_id
1 'polypeptide(L)'
;MHQHNKAETVYQCFRIGVHEYDTPLKVRSDQWMENYKIAEYMAEPRGLSNAGMITGKSTHNQRIERLWRDIFNGVLSFFYYLFYFLEDIGSLDPINDSHLYALHYVYMNRINHNLEMWRSALNQHRIRTVQTSPVCLFNACFVNNPVHQVDYFDVPYPDEDISQEADHRPSLFPPNFALSDTCQRDLVSQCPKDMESSNYGIDLYEKAKLIIESHL
;
A
#
# COMPACT_ATOMS: atom_id res chain seq x y z
N MET A 1 -5.24 22.84 -2.65
CA MET A 1 -4.88 22.13 -3.89
C MET A 1 -4.31 20.74 -3.56
N HIS A 2 -5.02 19.93 -2.78
CA HIS A 2 -4.49 18.68 -2.22
C HIS A 2 -5.63 17.67 -2.09
N GLN A 3 -5.66 16.63 -2.94
CA GLN A 3 -6.30 15.32 -2.69
C GLN A 3 -6.28 14.36 -3.91
N HIS A 4 -6.00 14.85 -5.14
CA HIS A 4 -5.98 13.98 -6.34
C HIS A 4 -4.98 12.83 -6.28
N ASN A 5 -3.84 13.01 -5.61
CA ASN A 5 -2.81 11.98 -5.54
C ASN A 5 -3.28 10.74 -4.76
N LYS A 6 -4.10 10.90 -3.71
CA LYS A 6 -4.60 9.77 -2.91
C LYS A 6 -5.59 8.91 -3.69
N ALA A 7 -6.56 9.54 -4.35
CA ALA A 7 -7.56 8.82 -5.15
C ALA A 7 -6.93 8.06 -6.33
N GLU A 8 -5.91 8.64 -6.97
CA GLU A 8 -5.16 7.96 -8.01
C GLU A 8 -4.39 6.76 -7.47
N THR A 9 -3.67 6.90 -6.34
CA THR A 9 -2.95 5.76 -5.74
C THR A 9 -3.89 4.63 -5.36
N VAL A 10 -5.02 4.93 -4.71
CA VAL A 10 -6.03 3.94 -4.33
C VAL A 10 -6.61 3.24 -5.57
N TYR A 11 -6.89 4.01 -6.63
CA TYR A 11 -7.38 3.45 -7.90
C TYR A 11 -6.34 2.55 -8.59
N GLN A 12 -5.06 2.93 -8.59
CA GLN A 12 -4.00 2.10 -9.16
C GLN A 12 -3.86 0.77 -8.40
N CYS A 13 -3.91 0.79 -7.07
CA CYS A 13 -3.95 -0.43 -6.27
C CYS A 13 -5.15 -1.32 -6.62
N PHE A 14 -6.33 -0.71 -6.80
CA PHE A 14 -7.53 -1.43 -7.21
C PHE A 14 -7.38 -2.08 -8.59
N ARG A 15 -6.84 -1.35 -9.58
CA ARG A 15 -6.59 -1.86 -10.94
C ARG A 15 -5.61 -3.03 -10.96
N ILE A 16 -4.55 -2.97 -10.16
CA ILE A 16 -3.61 -4.10 -10.01
C ILE A 16 -4.37 -5.33 -9.49
N GLY A 17 -5.24 -5.15 -8.49
CA GLY A 17 -6.08 -6.22 -7.96
C GLY A 17 -7.05 -6.79 -9.01
N VAL A 18 -7.71 -5.95 -9.80
CA VAL A 18 -8.59 -6.39 -10.88
C VAL A 18 -7.82 -7.17 -11.96
N HIS A 19 -6.61 -6.73 -12.30
CA HIS A 19 -5.77 -7.45 -13.27
C HIS A 19 -5.35 -8.83 -12.75
N GLU A 20 -5.13 -8.99 -11.44
CA GLU A 20 -4.72 -10.27 -10.85
C GLU A 20 -5.89 -11.19 -10.50
N TYR A 21 -7.06 -10.64 -10.15
CA TYR A 21 -8.18 -11.38 -9.55
C TYR A 21 -9.55 -11.16 -10.23
N ASP A 22 -9.58 -10.54 -11.41
CA ASP A 22 -10.77 -10.10 -12.14
C ASP A 22 -11.61 -9.02 -11.42
N THR A 23 -12.58 -8.46 -12.14
CA THR A 23 -13.46 -7.41 -11.61
C THR A 23 -14.45 -7.98 -10.59
N PRO A 24 -14.50 -7.46 -9.35
CA PRO A 24 -15.44 -7.95 -8.36
C PRO A 24 -16.90 -7.64 -8.75
N LEU A 25 -17.84 -8.42 -8.22
CA LEU A 25 -19.27 -8.11 -8.36
C LEU A 25 -19.67 -6.90 -7.51
N LYS A 26 -19.10 -6.78 -6.31
CA LYS A 26 -19.37 -5.67 -5.40
C LYS A 26 -18.09 -5.24 -4.69
N VAL A 27 -17.94 -3.94 -4.48
CA VAL A 27 -16.88 -3.34 -3.68
C VAL A 27 -17.54 -2.65 -2.49
N ARG A 28 -16.96 -2.79 -1.30
CA ARG A 28 -17.39 -2.02 -0.14
C ARG A 28 -16.29 -1.05 0.24
N SER A 29 -16.67 0.20 0.47
CA SER A 29 -15.77 1.21 1.04
C SER A 29 -16.46 2.10 2.06
N ASP A 30 -15.67 2.85 2.81
CA ASP A 30 -16.16 4.01 3.54
C ASP A 30 -16.51 5.18 2.59
N GLN A 31 -17.13 6.22 3.13
CA GLN A 31 -17.64 7.37 2.35
C GLN A 31 -16.55 8.40 1.98
N TRP A 32 -15.32 7.96 1.75
CA TRP A 32 -14.21 8.85 1.45
C TRP A 32 -14.01 9.07 -0.04
N MET A 33 -13.70 10.32 -0.41
CA MET A 33 -13.42 10.73 -1.79
C MET A 33 -12.27 9.94 -2.42
N GLU A 34 -11.35 9.35 -1.64
CA GLU A 34 -10.28 8.52 -2.20
C GLU A 34 -10.77 7.33 -3.03
N ASN A 35 -12.03 6.90 -2.83
CA ASN A 35 -12.62 5.76 -3.53
C ASN A 35 -13.49 6.14 -4.74
N TYR A 36 -13.61 7.43 -5.08
CA TYR A 36 -14.53 7.88 -6.13
C TYR A 36 -14.22 7.22 -7.47
N LYS A 37 -12.93 7.10 -7.84
CA LYS A 37 -12.48 6.45 -9.09
C LYS A 37 -12.84 4.96 -9.16
N ILE A 38 -12.87 4.28 -8.00
CA ILE A 38 -13.30 2.89 -7.93
C ILE A 38 -14.82 2.79 -8.13
N ALA A 39 -15.58 3.71 -7.53
CA ALA A 39 -17.04 3.75 -7.71
C ALA A 39 -17.41 4.00 -9.18
N GLU A 40 -16.70 4.92 -9.83
CA GLU A 40 -16.82 5.21 -11.26
C GLU A 40 -16.52 3.97 -12.11
N TYR A 41 -15.35 3.34 -11.91
CA TYR A 41 -14.96 2.11 -12.60
C TYR A 41 -16.01 0.99 -12.48
N MET A 42 -16.59 0.81 -11.29
CA MET A 42 -17.58 -0.24 -11.03
C MET A 42 -18.97 0.11 -11.60
N ALA A 43 -19.27 1.41 -11.80
CA ALA A 43 -20.52 1.90 -12.37
C ALA A 43 -20.54 1.83 -13.90
N GLU A 44 -19.42 2.10 -14.55
CA GLU A 44 -19.30 2.18 -16.01
C GLU A 44 -19.88 0.95 -16.75
N PRO A 45 -19.53 -0.30 -16.41
CA PRO A 45 -20.07 -1.47 -17.11
C PRO A 45 -21.54 -1.80 -16.80
N ARG A 46 -22.15 -1.21 -15.75
CA ARG A 46 -23.42 -1.70 -15.15
C ARG A 46 -24.50 -0.63 -14.97
N GLY A 47 -24.16 0.63 -15.13
CA GLY A 47 -24.99 1.79 -14.81
C GLY A 47 -25.04 2.09 -13.30
N LEU A 48 -25.32 3.36 -12.95
CA LEU A 48 -25.35 3.89 -11.57
C LEU A 48 -26.26 3.10 -10.62
N SER A 49 -27.36 2.55 -11.11
CA SER A 49 -28.31 1.75 -10.32
C SER A 49 -27.76 0.37 -9.92
N ASN A 50 -26.71 -0.12 -10.60
CA ASN A 50 -26.08 -1.42 -10.36
C ASN A 50 -24.56 -1.29 -10.17
N ALA A 51 -24.07 -0.12 -9.72
CA ALA A 51 -22.65 0.22 -9.63
C ALA A 51 -21.80 -0.68 -8.70
N GLY A 52 -22.38 -1.71 -8.08
CA GLY A 52 -21.66 -2.68 -7.24
C GLY A 52 -21.04 -2.09 -5.97
N MET A 53 -21.10 -0.77 -5.79
CA MET A 53 -20.46 -0.07 -4.68
C MET A 53 -21.39 -0.03 -3.46
N ILE A 54 -20.89 -0.51 -2.34
CA ILE A 54 -21.55 -0.46 -1.04
C ILE A 54 -20.80 0.58 -0.21
N THR A 55 -21.40 1.75 -0.01
CA THR A 55 -20.88 2.78 0.88
C THR A 55 -21.60 2.73 2.22
N GLY A 56 -20.86 2.93 3.32
CA GLY A 56 -21.44 2.91 4.66
C GLY A 56 -20.45 3.36 5.72
N LYS A 57 -20.90 3.41 6.98
CA LYS A 57 -20.05 3.78 8.12
C LYS A 57 -18.84 2.86 8.21
N SER A 58 -17.67 3.42 8.53
CA SER A 58 -16.40 2.71 8.71
C SER A 58 -16.51 1.50 9.66
N THR A 59 -17.39 1.55 10.67
CA THR A 59 -17.67 0.44 11.60
C THR A 59 -18.12 -0.87 10.95
N HIS A 60 -18.55 -0.83 9.68
CA HIS A 60 -18.96 -2.01 8.91
C HIS A 60 -17.81 -2.59 8.06
N ASN A 61 -16.65 -1.93 8.03
CA ASN A 61 -15.44 -2.35 7.31
C ASN A 61 -14.56 -3.28 8.16
N GLN A 62 -15.19 -4.07 9.05
CA GLN A 62 -14.50 -4.94 10.02
C GLN A 62 -13.50 -5.92 9.40
N ARG A 63 -13.77 -6.40 8.17
CA ARG A 63 -12.89 -7.35 7.48
C ARG A 63 -11.56 -6.70 7.08
N ILE A 64 -11.60 -5.50 6.48
CA ILE A 64 -10.39 -4.79 6.10
C ILE A 64 -9.66 -4.28 7.35
N GLU A 65 -10.37 -3.83 8.38
CA GLU A 65 -9.76 -3.47 9.66
C GLU A 65 -9.06 -4.65 10.36
N ARG A 66 -9.63 -5.85 10.29
CA ARG A 66 -8.99 -7.06 10.82
C ARG A 66 -7.75 -7.42 10.01
N LEU A 67 -7.83 -7.34 8.68
CA LEU A 67 -6.67 -7.54 7.81
C LEU A 67 -5.54 -6.55 8.12
N TRP A 68 -5.86 -5.28 8.33
CA TRP A 68 -4.88 -4.26 8.73
C TRP A 68 -4.17 -4.60 10.05
N ARG A 69 -4.91 -5.10 11.05
CA ARG A 69 -4.31 -5.58 12.30
C ARG A 69 -3.39 -6.79 12.06
N ASP A 70 -3.79 -7.72 11.21
CA ASP A 70 -3.00 -8.90 10.91
C ASP A 70 -1.71 -8.53 10.13
N ILE A 71 -1.76 -7.58 9.20
CA ILE A 71 -0.60 -7.02 8.50
C ILE A 71 0.35 -6.33 9.48
N PHE A 72 -0.19 -5.52 10.39
CA PHE A 72 0.63 -4.83 11.38
C PHE A 72 1.34 -5.84 12.29
N ASN A 73 0.59 -6.78 12.86
CA ASN A 73 1.17 -7.78 13.75
C ASN A 73 2.15 -8.71 13.03
N GLY A 74 1.85 -9.10 11.79
CA GLY A 74 2.65 -10.06 11.02
C GLY A 74 3.90 -9.48 10.37
N VAL A 75 3.91 -8.17 10.06
CA VAL A 75 5.00 -7.55 9.30
C VAL A 75 5.43 -6.20 9.88
N LEU A 76 4.51 -5.24 9.97
CA LEU A 76 4.88 -3.84 10.20
C LEU A 76 5.37 -3.57 11.62
N SER A 77 4.91 -4.35 12.61
CA SER A 77 5.28 -4.19 14.02
C SER A 77 6.79 -4.30 14.24
N PHE A 78 7.45 -5.20 13.51
CA PHE A 78 8.92 -5.33 13.56
C PHE A 78 9.61 -4.03 13.16
N PHE A 79 9.27 -3.47 12.00
CA PHE A 79 9.85 -2.22 11.50
C PHE A 79 9.46 -1.03 12.38
N TYR A 80 8.23 -1.01 12.88
CA TYR A 80 7.76 -0.01 13.83
C TYR A 80 8.69 0.05 15.05
N TYR A 81 8.88 -1.07 15.76
CA TYR A 81 9.76 -1.09 16.94
C TYR A 81 11.23 -0.84 16.60
N LEU A 82 11.69 -1.31 15.43
CA LEU A 82 13.05 -1.05 14.95
C LEU A 82 13.30 0.46 14.77
N PHE A 83 12.37 1.19 14.18
CA PHE A 83 12.52 2.63 13.94
C PHE A 83 12.45 3.43 15.25
N TYR A 84 11.54 3.07 16.17
CA TYR A 84 11.54 3.66 17.51
C TYR A 84 12.86 3.40 18.25
N PHE A 85 13.41 2.19 18.13
CA PHE A 85 14.72 1.89 18.69
C PHE A 85 15.83 2.78 18.10
N LEU A 86 15.83 3.01 16.77
CA LEU A 86 16.80 3.89 16.12
C LEU A 86 16.65 5.35 16.57
N GLU A 87 15.42 5.80 16.81
CA GLU A 87 15.13 7.13 17.37
C GLU A 87 15.62 7.24 18.82
N ASP A 88 15.32 6.25 19.66
CA ASP A 88 15.71 6.22 21.08
C ASP A 88 17.23 6.26 21.28
N ILE A 89 18.00 5.64 20.38
CA ILE A 89 19.48 5.69 20.43
C ILE A 89 20.07 6.92 19.72
N GLY A 90 19.24 7.80 19.16
CA GLY A 90 19.66 9.01 18.46
C GLY A 90 20.25 8.78 17.07
N SER A 91 20.08 7.58 16.49
CA SER A 91 20.56 7.23 15.16
C SER A 91 19.63 7.76 14.05
N LEU A 92 18.32 7.75 14.31
CA LEU A 92 17.27 8.26 13.43
C LEU A 92 16.68 9.56 14.01
N ASP A 93 16.72 10.64 13.23
CA ASP A 93 16.00 11.87 13.52
C ASP A 93 14.83 11.99 12.52
N PRO A 94 13.56 11.90 12.98
CA PRO A 94 12.38 11.91 12.11
C PRO A 94 12.11 13.28 11.47
N ILE A 95 12.79 14.36 11.90
CA ILE A 95 12.71 15.67 11.25
C ILE A 95 13.89 15.94 10.30
N ASN A 96 14.86 15.03 10.22
CA ASN A 96 16.01 15.16 9.34
C ASN A 96 15.77 14.44 8.00
N ASP A 97 15.68 15.22 6.92
CA ASP A 97 15.41 14.71 5.57
C ASP A 97 16.42 13.65 5.12
N SER A 98 17.70 13.77 5.47
CA SER A 98 18.75 12.80 5.10
C SER A 98 18.53 11.46 5.77
N HIS A 99 18.14 11.49 7.05
CA HIS A 99 17.83 10.28 7.79
C HIS A 99 16.58 9.61 7.21
N LEU A 100 15.51 10.38 6.94
CA LEU A 100 14.31 9.86 6.30
C LEU A 100 14.60 9.25 4.92
N TYR A 101 15.43 9.91 4.11
CA TYR A 101 15.80 9.41 2.79
C TYR A 101 16.60 8.11 2.86
N ALA A 102 17.60 8.04 3.75
CA ALA A 102 18.36 6.81 4.01
C ALA A 102 17.43 5.67 4.49
N LEU A 103 16.48 5.99 5.36
CA LEU A 103 15.50 5.04 5.89
C LEU A 103 14.62 4.48 4.76
N HIS A 104 14.04 5.35 3.93
CA HIS A 104 13.25 4.94 2.77
C HIS A 104 14.07 4.13 1.77
N TYR A 105 15.30 4.54 1.48
CA TYR A 105 16.18 3.87 0.53
C TYR A 105 16.42 2.40 0.91
N VAL A 106 16.69 2.14 2.19
CA VAL A 106 17.00 0.78 2.69
C VAL A 106 15.75 -0.03 2.99
N TYR A 107 14.79 0.54 3.72
CA TYR A 107 13.69 -0.23 4.29
C TYR A 107 12.47 -0.35 3.38
N MET A 108 12.26 0.53 2.39
CA MET A 108 11.08 0.43 1.51
C MET A 108 11.01 -0.92 0.79
N ASN A 109 12.12 -1.35 0.18
CA ASN A 109 12.19 -2.64 -0.51
C ASN A 109 12.05 -3.82 0.45
N ARG A 110 12.65 -3.72 1.64
CA ARG A 110 12.59 -4.78 2.67
C ARG A 110 11.17 -4.93 3.21
N ILE A 111 10.48 -3.84 3.48
CA ILE A 111 9.08 -3.84 3.92
C ILE A 111 8.21 -4.47 2.83
N ASN A 112 8.35 -4.03 1.58
CA ASN A 112 7.59 -4.58 0.45
C ASN A 112 7.85 -6.09 0.26
N HIS A 113 9.10 -6.54 0.40
CA HIS A 113 9.43 -7.96 0.32
C HIS A 113 8.76 -8.77 1.43
N ASN A 114 8.80 -8.29 2.68
CA ASN A 114 8.14 -8.97 3.80
C ASN A 114 6.61 -8.96 3.67
N LEU A 115 6.02 -7.87 3.16
CA LEU A 115 4.60 -7.80 2.85
C LEU A 115 4.21 -8.82 1.77
N GLU A 116 5.04 -9.02 0.75
CA GLU A 116 4.80 -9.99 -0.31
C GLU A 116 4.90 -11.44 0.20
N MET A 117 5.91 -11.74 1.02
CA MET A 117 6.01 -13.04 1.69
C MET A 117 4.81 -13.31 2.59
N TRP A 118 4.38 -12.30 3.35
CA TRP A 118 3.21 -12.40 4.23
C TRP A 118 1.92 -12.59 3.43
N ARG A 119 1.74 -11.86 2.32
CA ARG A 119 0.60 -12.03 1.40
C ARG A 119 0.55 -13.46 0.85
N SER A 120 1.68 -13.99 0.40
CA SER A 120 1.79 -15.36 -0.09
C SER A 120 1.43 -16.39 0.99
N ALA A 121 1.96 -16.24 2.20
CA ALA A 121 1.63 -17.10 3.33
C ALA A 121 0.14 -17.02 3.72
N LEU A 122 -0.41 -15.80 3.74
CA LEU A 122 -1.83 -15.59 4.01
C LEU A 122 -2.70 -16.20 2.91
N ASN A 123 -2.35 -16.14 1.63
CA ASN A 123 -3.18 -16.75 0.60
C ASN A 123 -3.17 -18.29 0.63
N GLN A 124 -2.14 -18.89 1.21
CA GLN A 124 -1.92 -20.34 1.25
C GLN A 124 -2.30 -21.00 2.59
N HIS A 125 -2.47 -20.22 3.67
CA HIS A 125 -2.79 -20.79 4.99
C HIS A 125 -4.12 -21.53 4.99
N ARG A 126 -4.22 -22.59 5.79
CA ARG A 126 -5.46 -23.35 5.95
C ARG A 126 -6.43 -22.59 6.86
N ILE A 127 -7.59 -22.20 6.33
CA ILE A 127 -8.68 -21.68 7.13
C ILE A 127 -9.36 -22.87 7.83
N ARG A 128 -9.33 -22.88 9.17
CA ARG A 128 -9.80 -24.02 9.97
C ARG A 128 -11.27 -24.40 9.71
N THR A 129 -12.14 -23.43 9.52
CA THR A 129 -13.60 -23.66 9.39
C THR A 129 -13.99 -24.32 8.07
N VAL A 130 -13.31 -23.97 6.98
CA VAL A 130 -13.56 -24.53 5.64
C VAL A 130 -12.52 -25.60 5.24
N GLN A 131 -11.51 -25.81 6.08
CA GLN A 131 -10.41 -26.77 5.92
C GLN A 131 -9.59 -26.64 4.63
N THR A 132 -9.63 -25.49 3.96
CA THR A 132 -8.92 -25.20 2.71
C THR A 132 -8.26 -23.81 2.78
N SER A 133 -7.46 -23.44 1.80
CA SER A 133 -6.80 -22.12 1.74
C SER A 133 -7.66 -21.07 1.04
N PRO A 134 -7.43 -19.76 1.31
CA PRO A 134 -8.08 -18.68 0.56
C PRO A 134 -7.96 -18.84 -0.95
N VAL A 135 -6.77 -19.17 -1.47
CA VAL A 135 -6.56 -19.35 -2.91
C VAL A 135 -7.36 -20.53 -3.47
N CYS A 136 -7.48 -21.63 -2.73
CA CYS A 136 -8.30 -22.76 -3.16
C CYS A 136 -9.80 -22.41 -3.16
N LEU A 137 -10.29 -21.64 -2.17
CA LEU A 137 -11.66 -21.14 -2.17
C LEU A 137 -11.92 -20.22 -3.35
N PHE A 138 -10.98 -19.31 -3.63
CA PHE A 138 -11.07 -18.39 -4.76
C PHE A 138 -11.18 -19.19 -6.06
N ASN A 139 -10.23 -20.06 -6.36
CA ASN A 139 -10.25 -20.89 -7.58
C ASN A 139 -11.52 -21.74 -7.69
N ALA A 140 -12.00 -22.32 -6.59
CA ALA A 140 -13.25 -23.07 -6.58
C ALA A 140 -14.46 -22.18 -6.90
N CYS A 141 -14.50 -20.93 -6.43
CA CYS A 141 -15.56 -19.98 -6.76
C CYS A 141 -15.59 -19.66 -8.26
N PHE A 142 -14.43 -19.45 -8.88
CA PHE A 142 -14.32 -19.18 -10.32
C PHE A 142 -14.85 -20.33 -11.17
N VAL A 143 -14.48 -21.56 -10.83
CA VAL A 143 -14.93 -22.77 -11.54
C VAL A 143 -16.45 -22.96 -11.43
N ASN A 144 -17.03 -22.67 -10.26
CA ASN A 144 -18.44 -22.92 -10.00
C ASN A 144 -19.36 -21.75 -10.39
N ASN A 145 -18.83 -20.56 -10.66
CA ASN A 145 -19.62 -19.36 -10.93
C ASN A 145 -18.88 -18.40 -11.89
N PRO A 146 -18.81 -18.70 -13.20
CA PRO A 146 -18.10 -17.86 -14.16
C PRO A 146 -18.78 -16.49 -14.28
N VAL A 147 -18.10 -15.43 -13.83
CA VAL A 147 -18.57 -14.06 -14.00
C VAL A 147 -18.26 -13.61 -15.43
N HIS A 148 -19.26 -13.14 -16.18
CA HIS A 148 -19.07 -12.64 -17.54
C HIS A 148 -18.18 -11.38 -17.54
N GLN A 149 -17.15 -11.35 -18.41
CA GLN A 149 -16.34 -10.17 -18.70
C GLN A 149 -17.24 -9.01 -19.18
N VAL A 150 -16.96 -7.79 -18.72
CA VAL A 150 -17.62 -6.58 -19.23
C VAL A 150 -16.57 -5.71 -19.90
N ASP A 151 -16.77 -5.41 -21.18
CA ASP A 151 -15.89 -4.55 -22.00
C ASP A 151 -16.01 -3.08 -21.56
N TYR A 152 -14.86 -2.42 -21.42
CA TYR A 152 -14.70 -1.06 -20.88
C TYR A 152 -14.65 -0.04 -22.03
N PHE A 153 -15.37 1.08 -21.94
CA PHE A 153 -15.34 2.17 -22.93
C PHE A 153 -15.42 3.53 -22.20
N ASP A 154 -14.33 4.31 -22.27
CA ASP A 154 -14.18 5.63 -21.64
C ASP A 154 -15.29 6.63 -22.04
N VAL A 155 -15.98 7.24 -21.06
CA VAL A 155 -16.92 8.36 -21.27
C VAL A 155 -16.82 9.41 -20.12
N PRO A 156 -16.95 10.74 -20.38
CA PRO A 156 -16.50 11.79 -19.44
C PRO A 156 -17.49 12.21 -18.33
N TYR A 157 -16.86 12.72 -17.26
CA TYR A 157 -17.31 13.26 -15.96
C TYR A 157 -18.48 14.28 -15.91
N PRO A 158 -19.24 14.25 -14.79
CA PRO A 158 -19.85 15.44 -14.20
C PRO A 158 -19.30 15.76 -12.80
N ASP A 159 -19.00 17.04 -12.57
CA ASP A 159 -18.53 17.63 -11.31
C ASP A 159 -19.67 17.78 -10.29
N GLU A 160 -19.58 17.13 -9.12
CA GLU A 160 -20.37 17.49 -7.95
C GLU A 160 -19.51 17.52 -6.68
N ASP A 161 -19.54 18.68 -6.00
CA ASP A 161 -18.81 18.99 -4.76
C ASP A 161 -19.44 18.30 -3.55
N ILE A 162 -18.68 17.42 -2.88
CA ILE A 162 -19.09 16.77 -1.63
C ILE A 162 -18.12 17.17 -0.50
N SER A 163 -18.70 17.67 0.59
CA SER A 163 -18.03 18.23 1.77
C SER A 163 -17.13 17.21 2.50
N GLN A 164 -15.92 17.66 2.83
CA GLN A 164 -14.80 16.90 3.39
C GLN A 164 -14.90 16.79 4.93
N GLU A 165 -14.83 15.57 5.49
CA GLU A 165 -14.33 15.37 6.86
C GLU A 165 -12.82 15.08 6.81
N ALA A 166 -12.08 15.42 7.88
CA ALA A 166 -10.62 15.44 7.88
C ALA A 166 -10.00 14.05 8.14
N ASP A 167 -9.19 13.57 7.21
CA ASP A 167 -8.45 12.30 7.31
C ASP A 167 -7.32 12.45 8.33
N HIS A 168 -7.40 11.71 9.44
CA HIS A 168 -6.39 11.75 10.50
C HIS A 168 -5.13 10.92 10.20
N ARG A 169 -5.04 10.27 9.03
CA ARG A 169 -3.81 9.56 8.64
C ARG A 169 -2.74 10.59 8.26
N PRO A 170 -1.50 10.48 8.80
CA PRO A 170 -0.43 11.40 8.44
C PRO A 170 -0.21 11.37 6.93
N SER A 171 -0.27 12.55 6.28
CA SER A 171 0.18 12.68 4.90
C SER A 171 1.67 12.38 4.87
N LEU A 172 2.04 11.23 4.31
CA LEU A 172 3.41 10.94 3.94
C LEU A 172 3.75 11.82 2.74
N PHE A 173 4.26 13.02 3.02
CA PHE A 173 4.87 13.81 1.96
C PHE A 173 6.16 13.09 1.55
N PRO A 174 6.42 12.92 0.25
CA PRO A 174 7.73 12.45 -0.19
C PRO A 174 8.80 13.41 0.38
N PRO A 175 9.98 12.88 0.78
CA PRO A 175 11.04 13.72 1.34
C PRO A 175 11.32 14.88 0.39
N ASN A 176 11.39 16.10 0.94
CA ASN A 176 11.31 17.36 0.19
C ASN A 176 12.62 17.70 -0.54
N PHE A 177 13.59 16.79 -0.56
CA PHE A 177 14.93 16.99 -1.10
C PHE A 177 15.26 15.94 -2.17
N ALA A 178 15.69 16.41 -3.34
CA ALA A 178 16.21 15.55 -4.39
C ALA A 178 17.72 15.38 -4.23
N LEU A 179 18.19 14.14 -4.10
CA LEU A 179 19.62 13.84 -4.04
C LEU A 179 20.31 14.21 -5.35
N SER A 180 21.52 14.76 -5.26
CA SER A 180 22.39 15.00 -6.42
C SER A 180 22.71 13.70 -7.17
N ASP A 181 22.96 13.79 -8.47
CA ASP A 181 23.29 12.62 -9.32
C ASP A 181 24.55 11.89 -8.83
N THR A 182 25.49 12.61 -8.21
CA THR A 182 26.68 12.03 -7.57
C THR A 182 26.30 11.20 -6.35
N CYS A 183 25.46 11.75 -5.47
CA CYS A 183 25.01 11.05 -4.27
C CYS A 183 24.20 9.79 -4.63
N GLN A 184 23.34 9.86 -5.64
CA GLN A 184 22.59 8.69 -6.11
C GLN A 184 23.51 7.60 -6.66
N ARG A 185 24.55 7.97 -7.44
CA ARG A 185 25.54 7.00 -7.94
C ARG A 185 26.35 6.36 -6.81
N ASP A 186 26.73 7.14 -5.81
CA ASP A 186 27.49 6.64 -4.67
C ASP A 186 26.64 5.73 -3.78
N LEU A 187 25.36 6.06 -3.57
CA LEU A 187 24.40 5.16 -2.92
C LEU A 187 24.26 3.84 -3.66
N VAL A 188 24.02 3.86 -4.97
CA VAL A 188 23.83 2.63 -5.76
C VAL A 188 25.10 1.78 -5.81
N SER A 189 26.27 2.40 -5.94
CA SER A 189 27.53 1.67 -6.03
C SER A 189 28.01 1.11 -4.69
N GLN A 190 27.84 1.86 -3.61
CA GLN A 190 28.37 1.48 -2.30
C GLN A 190 27.34 0.79 -1.41
N CYS A 191 26.05 1.10 -1.56
CA CYS A 191 24.96 0.51 -0.81
C CYS A 191 23.81 0.04 -1.73
N PRO A 192 24.03 -0.98 -2.59
CA PRO A 192 22.99 -1.55 -3.43
C PRO A 192 21.72 -1.93 -2.66
N LYS A 193 20.56 -1.77 -3.29
CA LYS A 193 19.24 -2.03 -2.66
C LYS A 193 18.99 -3.49 -2.29
N ASP A 194 19.68 -4.42 -2.94
CA ASP A 194 19.66 -5.87 -2.73
C ASP A 194 20.79 -6.36 -1.82
N MET A 195 21.62 -5.46 -1.28
CA MET A 195 22.70 -5.82 -0.37
C MET A 195 22.14 -6.51 0.88
N GLU A 196 22.70 -7.66 1.23
CA GLU A 196 22.33 -8.37 2.46
C GLU A 196 22.78 -7.60 3.69
N SER A 197 21.95 -7.61 4.72
CA SER A 197 22.25 -6.97 5.99
C SER A 197 22.63 -8.00 7.04
N SER A 198 23.63 -7.66 7.85
CA SER A 198 24.04 -8.44 9.02
C SER A 198 23.27 -8.06 10.29
N ASN A 199 22.54 -6.94 10.27
CA ASN A 199 21.90 -6.35 11.43
C ASN A 199 20.54 -5.72 11.08
N TYR A 200 19.63 -6.51 10.53
CA TYR A 200 18.23 -6.13 10.26
C TYR A 200 18.01 -4.89 9.37
N GLY A 201 19.04 -4.44 8.66
CA GLY A 201 19.06 -3.25 7.82
C GLY A 201 19.74 -2.04 8.47
N ILE A 202 20.09 -2.10 9.76
CA ILE A 202 20.67 -0.96 10.50
C ILE A 202 22.04 -0.59 9.92
N ASP A 203 22.89 -1.59 9.67
CA ASP A 203 24.22 -1.42 9.07
C ASP A 203 24.15 -0.72 7.70
N LEU A 204 23.16 -1.08 6.89
CA LEU A 204 22.94 -0.45 5.58
C LEU A 204 22.33 0.94 5.69
N TYR A 205 21.42 1.14 6.65
CA TYR A 205 20.83 2.44 6.95
C TYR A 205 21.90 3.45 7.36
N GLU A 206 22.78 3.09 8.31
CA GLU A 206 23.88 3.93 8.74
C GLU A 206 24.84 4.25 7.58
N LYS A 207 25.14 3.25 6.75
CA LYS A 207 25.98 3.44 5.56
C LYS A 207 25.33 4.41 4.56
N ALA A 208 24.05 4.22 4.25
CA ALA A 208 23.31 5.09 3.34
C ALA A 208 23.22 6.52 3.89
N LYS A 209 22.97 6.68 5.19
CA LYS A 209 22.94 7.96 5.89
C LYS A 209 24.28 8.70 5.74
N LEU A 210 25.39 8.04 6.05
CA LEU A 210 26.74 8.63 5.92
C LEU A 210 27.06 9.07 4.49
N ILE A 211 26.66 8.29 3.49
CA ILE A 211 26.84 8.67 2.08
C ILE A 211 26.05 9.95 1.80
N ILE A 212 24.77 9.99 2.16
CA ILE A 212 23.91 11.16 1.91
C ILE A 212 24.47 12.41 2.60
N GLU A 213 24.84 12.30 3.88
CA GLU A 213 25.41 13.39 4.66
C GLU A 213 26.74 13.90 4.10
N SER A 214 27.53 13.06 3.45
CA SER A 214 28.79 13.48 2.81
C SER A 214 28.62 14.36 1.57
N HIS A 215 27.39 14.44 1.03
CA HIS A 215 27.05 15.22 -0.16
C HIS A 215 26.20 16.46 0.12
N LEU A 216 25.97 16.80 1.40
CA LEU A 216 25.22 17.98 1.86
C LEU A 216 26.16 19.07 2.37
#